data_AF-A0A969U8N2-F1
#
_entry.id   AF-A0A969U8N2-F1
#
_cell.length_a   1.000
_cell.length_b   1.000
_cell.length_c   1.000
_cell.angle_alpha   90.00
_cell.angle_beta   90.00
_cell.angle_gamma   90.00
#
_symmetry.space_group_name_H-M   'P 1'
#
loop_
_entity.id
_entity.type
_entity.pdbx_description
1 polymer ?
#
loop_
_entity_poly.entity_id
_entity_poly.type
_entity_poly.pdbx_seq_one_letter_code
_entity_poly.pdbx_strand_id
1 'polypeptide(L)' 'MRGLKAVDELARKGERVTVQFDDESLLRRIEQMAEVEERPVSRQILIMVRAAVELLDEQEFKLIDGKLRRVSVEQSDEA' A
#
# COMPACT_ATOMS: atom_id res chain seq x y z
N MET A 1 -11.13 3.33 -7.93
CA MET A 1 -10.32 2.20 -8.49
C MET A 1 -9.14 2.70 -9.35
N ARG A 2 -8.24 3.55 -8.82
CA ARG A 2 -7.01 3.96 -9.54
C ARG A 2 -5.72 3.45 -8.86
N GLY A 3 -5.68 3.30 -7.53
CA GLY A 3 -4.51 2.77 -6.80
C GLY A 3 -4.17 1.32 -7.11
N LEU A 4 -5.16 0.43 -7.13
CA LEU A 4 -4.95 -1.00 -7.44
C LEU A 4 -4.33 -1.23 -8.83
N LYS A 5 -4.73 -0.42 -9.83
CA LYS A 5 -4.24 -0.56 -11.20
C LYS A 5 -2.74 -0.25 -11.31
N ALA A 6 -2.23 0.70 -10.52
CA ALA A 6 -0.82 1.07 -10.51
C ALA A 6 0.07 -0.03 -9.89
N VAL A 7 -0.40 -0.67 -8.81
CA VAL A 7 0.29 -1.80 -8.18
C VAL A 7 0.33 -3.01 -9.11
N ASP A 8 -0.79 -3.31 -9.77
CA ASP A 8 -0.85 -4.41 -10.74
C ASP A 8 -0.06 -4.10 -12.02
N GLU A 9 0.03 -2.84 -12.47
CA GLU A 9 0.90 -2.43 -13.58
C GLU A 9 2.39 -2.56 -13.24
N LEU A 10 2.81 -2.14 -12.05
CA LEU A 10 4.19 -2.33 -11.57
C LEU A 10 4.54 -3.81 -11.46
N ALA A 11 3.62 -4.62 -10.93
CA ALA A 11 3.78 -6.07 -10.89
C ALA A 11 3.90 -6.69 -12.30
N ARG A 12 3.12 -6.19 -13.29
CA ARG A 12 3.19 -6.64 -14.70
C ARG A 12 4.46 -6.23 -15.41
N LYS A 13 5.05 -5.08 -15.08
CA LYS A 13 6.33 -4.62 -15.64
C LYS A 13 7.54 -5.38 -15.10
N GLY A 14 7.36 -6.24 -14.08
CA GLY A 14 8.45 -7.01 -13.49
C GLY A 14 9.50 -6.15 -12.80
N GLU A 15 9.17 -4.89 -12.49
CA GLU A 15 10.07 -3.94 -11.87
C GLU A 15 10.26 -4.32 -10.40
N ARG A 16 11.44 -4.86 -10.08
CA ARG A 16 11.77 -5.30 -8.72
C ARG A 16 12.21 -4.08 -7.94
N VAL A 17 11.41 -3.69 -6.95
CA VAL A 17 11.77 -2.65 -5.99
C VAL A 17 12.31 -3.33 -4.74
N THR A 18 13.53 -3.00 -4.36
CA THR A 18 14.09 -3.39 -3.06
C THR A 18 13.77 -2.30 -2.05
N VAL A 19 13.03 -2.66 -1.00
CA VAL A 19 12.74 -1.79 0.13
C VAL A 19 13.51 -2.30 1.33
N GLN A 20 14.32 -1.43 1.95
CA GLN A 20 14.94 -1.75 3.23
C GLN A 20 13.92 -1.55 4.34
N PHE A 21 13.82 -2.55 5.22
CA PHE A 21 13.05 -2.41 6.45
C PHE A 21 13.99 -1.87 7.52
N ASP A 22 13.73 -0.64 7.95
CA ASP A 22 14.52 -0.01 9.02
C ASP A 22 14.20 -0.60 10.41
N ASP A 23 13.08 -1.32 10.51
CA ASP A 23 12.59 -1.94 11.74
C ASP A 23 12.55 -3.48 11.61
N GLU A 24 13.54 -4.15 12.21
CA GLU A 24 13.59 -5.62 12.29
C GLU A 24 12.35 -6.21 12.98
N SER A 25 11.73 -5.48 13.92
CA SER A 25 10.55 -5.98 14.64
C SER A 25 9.34 -6.08 13.71
N LEU A 26 9.22 -5.18 12.74
CA LEU A 26 8.17 -5.22 11.73
C LEU A 26 8.34 -6.43 10.82
N LEU A 27 9.56 -6.68 10.32
CA LEU A 27 9.84 -7.82 9.46
C LEU A 27 9.53 -9.14 10.17
N ARG A 28 9.97 -9.31 11.43
CA ARG A 28 9.66 -10.52 12.22
C ARG A 28 8.16 -10.73 12.41
N ARG A 29 7.39 -9.65 12.62
CA ARG A 29 5.92 -9.77 12.73
C ARG A 29 5.29 -10.23 11.42
N ILE A 30 5.76 -9.74 10.29
CA ILE A 30 5.28 -10.18 8.97
C ILE A 30 5.63 -11.65 8.73
N GLU A 31 6.83 -12.08 9.09
CA GLU A 31 7.26 -13.48 9.00
C GLU A 31 6.37 -14.40 9.85
N GLN A 32 6.08 -14.02 11.09
CA GLN A 32 5.18 -14.78 11.97
C GLN A 32 3.76 -14.89 11.40
N MET A 33 3.22 -13.80 10.82
CA MET A 33 1.90 -13.84 10.18
C MET A 33 1.91 -14.77 8.95
N ALA A 34 2.98 -14.72 8.15
CA ALA A 34 3.11 -15.57 6.97
C ALA A 34 3.20 -17.06 7.35
N GLU A 35 3.88 -17.37 8.46
CA GLU A 35 3.96 -18.73 9.01
C GLU A 35 2.59 -19.24 9.48
N VAL A 36 1.87 -18.46 10.28
CA VAL A 36 0.51 -18.80 10.77
C VAL A 36 -0.46 -19.03 9.62
N GLU A 37 -0.33 -18.24 8.54
CA GLU A 37 -1.20 -18.33 7.37
C GLU A 37 -0.64 -19.25 6.25
N GLU A 38 0.36 -20.08 6.57
CA GLU A 38 1.01 -21.08 5.70
C GLU A 38 1.34 -20.57 4.29
N ARG A 39 2.01 -19.42 4.20
CA ARG A 39 2.29 -18.77 2.91
C ARG A 39 3.68 -18.13 2.84
N PRO A 40 4.18 -17.87 1.62
CA PRO A 40 5.42 -17.12 1.46
C PRO A 40 5.32 -15.71 2.02
N VAL A 41 6.36 -15.26 2.73
CA VAL A 41 6.48 -13.89 3.29
C VAL A 41 6.23 -12.81 2.23
N SER A 42 6.77 -13.00 1.02
CA SER A 42 6.57 -12.07 -0.10
C SER A 42 5.10 -11.90 -0.48
N ARG A 43 4.30 -12.98 -0.39
CA ARG A 43 2.85 -12.93 -0.63
C ARG A 43 2.13 -12.20 0.48
N GLN A 44 2.54 -12.39 1.74
CA GLN A 44 1.98 -11.66 2.88
C GLN A 44 2.25 -10.15 2.77
N ILE A 45 3.47 -9.76 2.42
CA ILE A 45 3.84 -8.36 2.18
C ILE A 45 2.94 -7.76 1.09
N LEU A 46 2.75 -8.47 -0.03
CA LEU A 46 1.91 -7.97 -1.11
C LEU A 46 0.45 -7.74 -0.67
N ILE A 47 -0.11 -8.64 0.14
CA ILE A 47 -1.47 -8.50 0.69
C ILE A 47 -1.55 -7.26 1.59
N MET A 48 -0.59 -7.09 2.49
CA MET A 48 -0.56 -5.94 3.39
C MET A 48 -0.41 -4.61 2.65
N VAL A 49 0.46 -4.55 1.63
CA VAL A 49 0.63 -3.36 0.78
C VAL A 49 -0.66 -3.03 0.04
N ARG A 50 -1.37 -4.03 -0.51
CA ARG A 50 -2.66 -3.82 -1.16
C ARG A 50 -3.71 -3.25 -0.20
N ALA A 51 -3.84 -3.85 0.99
CA ALA A 51 -4.74 -3.37 2.03
C ALA A 51 -4.41 -1.92 2.46
N ALA A 52 -3.12 -1.58 2.59
CA ALA A 52 -2.69 -0.22 2.90
C ALA A 52 -3.07 0.78 1.79
N VAL A 53 -2.88 0.41 0.51
CA VAL A 53 -3.29 1.26 -0.63
C VAL A 53 -4.81 1.45 -0.67
N GLU A 54 -5.59 0.41 -0.41
CA GLU A 54 -7.05 0.49 -0.31
C GLU A 54 -7.48 1.45 0.81
N LEU A 55 -6.88 1.34 2.00
CA LEU A 55 -7.15 2.26 3.12
C LEU A 55 -6.80 3.71 2.79
N LEU A 56 -5.71 3.95 2.06
CA LEU A 56 -5.33 5.29 1.62
C LEU A 56 -6.36 5.86 0.62
N ASP A 57 -6.82 5.03 -0.33
CA ASP A 57 -7.87 5.41 -1.28
C ASP A 57 -9.20 5.72 -0.55
N GLU A 58 -9.60 4.90 0.43
CA GLU A 58 -10.82 5.10 1.24
C GLU A 58 -10.76 6.37 2.10
N GLN A 59 -9.58 6.71 2.63
CA GLN A 59 -9.39 7.91 3.43
C GLN A 59 -9.14 9.18 2.60
N GLU A 60 -9.30 9.08 1.27
CA GLU A 60 -9.11 10.17 0.31
C GLU A 60 -7.70 10.76 0.35
N PHE A 61 -6.69 9.94 0.64
CA PHE A 61 -5.30 10.35 0.49
C PHE A 61 -4.90 10.36 -0.99
N LYS A 62 -4.20 11.40 -1.40
CA LYS A 62 -3.57 11.50 -2.72
C LYS A 62 -2.08 11.78 -2.55
N LEU A 63 -1.30 11.28 -3.50
CA LEU A 63 0.10 11.63 -3.63
C LEU A 63 0.20 12.97 -4.38
N ILE A 64 0.66 14.02 -3.70
CA ILE A 64 0.86 15.37 -4.26
C ILE A 64 2.30 15.78 -3.97
N ASP A 65 3.07 16.06 -5.02
CA ASP A 65 4.50 16.42 -4.93
C ASP A 65 5.34 15.42 -4.12
N GLY A 66 5.06 14.12 -4.30
CA GLY A 66 5.75 13.05 -3.58
C GLY A 66 5.34 12.89 -2.12
N LYS A 67 4.34 13.65 -1.64
CA LYS A 67 3.83 13.56 -0.26
C LYS A 67 2.40 13.04 -0.27
N LEU A 68 2.11 12.12 0.64
CA LEU A 68 0.74 11.69 0.93
C LEU A 68 0.00 12.82 1.64
N ARG A 69 -1.09 13.29 1.03
CA ARG A 69 -1.95 14.38 1.52
C ARG A 69 -3.39 13.87 1.58
N ARG A 70 -4.06 14.05 2.70
CA ARG A 70 -5.51 13.84 2.79
C ARG A 70 -6.21 15.00 2.07
N VAL A 71 -7.12 14.68 1.17
CA VAL A 71 -7.87 15.69 0.42
C VAL A 71 -9.30 15.64 0.91
N SER A 72 -9.71 16.63 1.70
CA SER A 72 -11.13 16.84 2.00
C SER A 72 -11.73 17.64 0.84
N VAL A 73 -12.65 17.05 0.09
CA VAL A 73 -13.47 17.81 -0.85
C VAL A 73 -14.54 18.52 -0.02
N GLU A 74 -14.30 19.78 0.34
CA GLU A 74 -15.41 20.65 0.71
C GLU A 74 -16.23 20.85 -0.56
N GLN A 75 -17.44 20.29 -0.60
CA GLN A 75 -18.43 20.72 -1.59
C GLN A 75 -18.73 22.18 -1.29
N SER A 76 -18.06 23.08 -1.99
CA SER A 76 -18.51 24.46 -2.11
C SER A 76 -19.83 24.41 -2.85
N ASP A 77 -20.93 24.50 -2.10
CA ASP A 77 -22.25 24.90 -2.60
C ASP A 77 -22.09 26.29 -3.22
N GLU A 78 -21.70 26.34 -4.49
CA GLU A 78 -21.84 27.54 -5.31
C GLU A 78 -23.33 27.67 -5.67
N ALA A 79 -24.00 28.51 -4.86
CA ALA A 79 -25.10 29.44 -5.14
C ALA A 79 -26.33 28.97 -5.96
#